data_AF-A0A7H9HUV0-F1
#
_entry.id   AF-A0A7H9HUV0-F1
#
_cell.length_a   1.000
_cell.length_b   1.000
_cell.length_c   1.000
_cell.angle_alpha   90.00
_cell.angle_beta   90.00
_cell.angle_gamma   90.00
#
_symmetry.space_group_name_H-M   'P 1'
#
loop_
_entity.id
_entity.type
_entity.pdbx_description
1 polymer ?
#
loop_
_entity_poly.entity_id
_entity_poly.type
_entity_poly.pdbx_seq_one_letter_code
_entity_poly.pdbx_strand_id
1 'polypeptide(L)'
;MVMISPLTRRLLRDWKNLSRCNTHYSGRDNVLYHLKPHDSNLHIWHLVLYDPTTSIEIYGKLFIGTEEEPAIILRCLTPNEVYPTNRSVSLTHLNCILLDRGLVPFLQQVWGLFFAKEMGDSDMTDHDRSRLTFAWNRIINRDFKRFFPELVGNLVPGDYQMVKAYYQNNSGTHFGETNGHEKQVSHDCSTNSLIACDDGYHTGNPLLKRTSDAGTSEMEHTEHRRKRVRK
;
A
#
# COMPACT_ATOMS: atom_id res chain seq x y z
N MET A 1 20.54 10.36 -21.34
CA MET A 1 21.18 9.30 -20.54
C MET A 1 20.94 9.63 -19.08
N VAL A 2 20.08 8.90 -18.38
CA VAL A 2 19.73 9.21 -16.98
C VAL A 2 20.94 8.82 -16.12
N MET A 3 21.64 9.81 -15.58
CA MET A 3 22.73 9.57 -14.63
C MET A 3 22.10 9.11 -13.31
N ILE A 4 22.29 7.85 -12.95
CA ILE A 4 21.83 7.32 -11.66
C ILE A 4 22.61 8.03 -10.55
N SER A 5 21.96 8.50 -9.50
CA SER A 5 22.64 9.16 -8.38
C SER A 5 23.59 8.18 -7.64
N PRO A 6 24.65 8.68 -6.98
CA PRO A 6 25.52 7.85 -6.14
C PRO A 6 24.74 7.11 -5.05
N LEU A 7 23.79 7.78 -4.41
CA LEU A 7 22.87 7.19 -3.44
C LEU A 7 22.09 6.00 -4.04
N THR A 8 21.42 6.18 -5.18
CA THR A 8 20.62 5.11 -5.81
C THR A 8 21.50 3.90 -6.18
N ARG A 9 22.73 4.13 -6.67
CA ARG A 9 23.69 3.04 -6.93
C ARG A 9 24.04 2.28 -5.65
N ARG A 10 24.28 2.98 -4.54
CA ARG A 10 24.57 2.36 -3.24
C ARG A 10 23.39 1.53 -2.74
N LEU A 11 22.17 2.09 -2.78
CA LEU A 11 20.96 1.38 -2.36
C LEU A 11 20.74 0.08 -3.15
N LEU A 12 20.92 0.11 -4.47
CA LEU A 12 20.80 -1.08 -5.32
C LEU A 12 21.87 -2.13 -5.02
N ARG A 13 23.10 -1.71 -4.71
CA ARG A 13 24.17 -2.62 -4.31
C ARG A 13 23.85 -3.28 -2.98
N ASP A 14 23.44 -2.50 -1.98
CA ASP A 14 23.10 -2.99 -0.65
C ASP A 14 21.89 -3.94 -0.72
N TRP A 15 20.87 -3.60 -1.50
CA TRP A 15 19.72 -4.45 -1.77
C TRP A 15 20.10 -5.79 -2.45
N LYS A 16 20.99 -5.77 -3.45
CA LYS A 16 21.48 -7.00 -4.08
C LYS A 16 22.20 -7.90 -3.08
N ASN A 17 22.99 -7.32 -2.18
CA ASN A 17 23.67 -8.07 -1.13
C ASN A 17 22.65 -8.68 -0.15
N LEU A 18 21.67 -7.89 0.30
CA LEU A 18 20.58 -8.36 1.15
C LEU A 18 19.81 -9.53 0.52
N SER A 19 19.47 -9.41 -0.76
CA SER A 19 18.71 -10.43 -1.48
C SER A 19 19.46 -11.76 -1.53
N ARG A 20 20.79 -11.74 -1.71
CA ARG A 20 21.64 -12.95 -1.69
C ARG A 20 21.71 -13.59 -0.30
N CYS A 21 21.77 -12.77 0.75
CA CYS A 21 21.79 -13.28 2.11
C CYS A 21 20.43 -13.86 2.50
N ASN A 22 19.33 -13.22 2.11
CA ASN A 22 17.97 -13.70 2.40
C ASN A 22 17.64 -15.01 1.67
N THR A 23 18.22 -15.26 0.48
CA THR A 23 18.04 -16.55 -0.22
C THR A 23 18.67 -17.74 0.51
N HIS A 24 19.61 -17.51 1.44
CA HIS A 24 20.20 -18.59 2.24
C HIS A 24 19.34 -18.98 3.45
N TYR A 25 18.38 -18.15 3.85
CA TYR A 25 17.40 -18.49 4.88
C TYR A 25 16.21 -19.16 4.21
N SER A 26 16.24 -20.49 4.14
CA SER A 26 15.18 -21.32 3.57
C SER A 26 13.88 -21.35 4.38
N GLY A 27 13.80 -20.56 5.47
CA GLY A 27 12.62 -20.40 6.33
C GLY A 27 12.42 -18.93 6.70
N ARG A 28 11.16 -18.54 6.96
CA ARG A 28 10.80 -17.19 7.43
C ARG A 28 11.32 -16.87 8.83
N ASP A 29 11.90 -17.85 9.52
CA ASP A 29 12.08 -17.86 10.97
C ASP A 29 12.99 -16.76 11.51
N ASN A 30 13.69 -16.00 10.67
CA ASN A 30 14.53 -14.87 11.10
C ASN A 30 14.53 -13.66 10.14
N VAL A 31 13.59 -13.59 9.19
CA VAL A 31 13.59 -12.49 8.21
C VAL A 31 12.71 -11.35 8.70
N LEU A 32 13.34 -10.23 9.10
CA LEU A 32 12.62 -9.05 9.60
C LEU A 32 11.99 -8.20 8.48
N TYR A 33 12.52 -8.27 7.26
CA TYR A 33 12.03 -7.46 6.16
C TYR A 33 12.34 -8.04 4.77
N HIS A 34 11.46 -7.74 3.82
CA HIS A 34 11.65 -7.93 2.38
C HIS A 34 11.57 -6.59 1.68
N LEU A 35 12.50 -6.35 0.75
CA LEU A 35 12.59 -5.11 0.01
C LEU A 35 12.77 -5.40 -1.48
N LYS A 36 12.04 -4.71 -2.35
CA LYS A 36 12.23 -4.76 -3.82
C LYS A 36 12.03 -3.37 -4.43
N PRO A 37 12.93 -2.89 -5.31
CA PRO A 37 12.73 -1.63 -6.01
C PRO A 37 11.57 -1.75 -7.01
N HIS A 38 10.88 -0.64 -7.28
CA HIS A 38 9.85 -0.59 -8.31
C HIS A 38 10.47 -0.54 -9.71
N ASP A 39 9.94 -1.34 -10.64
CA ASP A 39 10.51 -1.54 -11.98
C ASP A 39 10.67 -0.23 -12.78
N SER A 40 9.71 0.68 -12.66
CA SER A 40 9.68 1.95 -13.42
C SER A 40 10.27 3.15 -12.66
N ASN A 41 10.56 3.02 -11.37
CA ASN A 41 11.05 4.14 -10.57
C ASN A 41 11.91 3.65 -9.40
N LEU A 42 13.22 3.85 -9.51
CA LEU A 42 14.21 3.39 -8.53
C LEU A 42 14.19 4.17 -7.20
N HIS A 43 13.42 5.25 -7.11
CA HIS A 43 13.17 5.95 -5.85
C HIS A 43 12.05 5.29 -5.05
N ILE A 44 11.22 4.45 -5.67
CA ILE A 44 10.12 3.76 -5.00
C ILE A 44 10.53 2.32 -4.70
N TRP A 45 10.34 1.92 -3.45
CA TRP A 45 10.67 0.59 -2.96
C TRP A 45 9.45 -0.03 -2.30
N HIS A 46 9.17 -1.27 -2.64
CA HIS A 46 8.20 -2.10 -1.96
C HIS A 46 8.87 -2.71 -0.73
N LEU A 47 8.27 -2.51 0.43
CA LEU A 47 8.80 -2.95 1.72
C LEU A 47 7.75 -3.78 2.44
N VAL A 48 8.13 -4.98 2.88
CA VAL A 48 7.37 -5.78 3.86
C VAL A 48 8.21 -5.87 5.11
N LEU A 49 7.66 -5.46 6.25
CA LEU A 49 8.22 -5.70 7.57
C LEU A 49 7.49 -6.87 8.21
N TYR A 50 8.21 -7.74 8.91
CA TYR A 50 7.66 -8.92 9.54
C TYR A 50 8.14 -9.03 10.98
N ASP A 51 7.23 -9.27 11.91
CA ASP A 51 7.60 -9.65 13.27
C ASP A 51 7.59 -11.18 13.39
N PRO A 52 8.74 -11.82 13.66
CA PRO A 52 8.81 -13.28 13.82
C PRO A 52 8.05 -13.78 15.05
N THR A 53 7.77 -12.92 16.03
CA THR A 53 7.09 -13.32 17.28
C THR A 53 5.59 -13.43 17.07
N THR A 54 4.95 -12.37 16.56
CA THR A 54 3.50 -12.31 16.36
C THR A 54 3.06 -12.77 14.98
N SER A 55 3.99 -12.93 14.03
CA SER A 55 3.71 -13.13 12.61
C SER A 55 2.92 -12.01 11.95
N ILE A 56 2.92 -10.80 12.52
CA ILE A 56 2.35 -9.61 11.90
C ILE A 56 3.23 -9.18 10.72
N GLU A 57 2.60 -8.79 9.61
CA GLU A 57 3.29 -8.29 8.43
C GLU A 57 2.76 -6.93 7.96
N ILE A 58 3.65 -5.95 7.85
CA ILE A 58 3.32 -4.61 7.38
C ILE A 58 3.92 -4.39 6.00
N TYR A 59 3.07 -4.33 4.99
CA TYR A 59 3.43 -3.94 3.64
C TYR A 59 3.24 -2.43 3.43
N GLY A 60 4.23 -1.79 2.80
CA GLY A 60 4.22 -0.38 2.46
C GLY A 60 5.09 -0.05 1.24
N LYS A 61 5.01 1.21 0.82
CA LYS A 61 5.88 1.80 -0.20
C LYS A 61 6.79 2.83 0.45
N LEU A 62 8.08 2.70 0.21
CA LEU A 62 9.10 3.61 0.67
C LEU A 62 9.62 4.42 -0.52
N PHE A 63 9.45 5.73 -0.47
CA PHE A 63 10.12 6.65 -1.38
C PHE A 63 11.41 7.14 -0.74
N ILE A 64 12.52 7.03 -1.48
CA ILE A 64 13.82 7.58 -1.12
C ILE A 64 14.24 8.55 -2.22
N GLY A 65 14.36 9.83 -1.86
CA GLY A 65 14.78 10.90 -2.75
C GLY A 65 16.24 10.77 -3.21
N THR A 66 16.77 11.86 -3.75
CA THR A 66 18.17 11.90 -4.20
C THR A 66 19.10 12.27 -3.06
N GLU A 67 20.39 12.36 -3.33
CA GLU A 67 21.37 12.80 -2.34
C GLU A 67 21.26 14.32 -2.09
N GLU A 68 20.91 15.06 -3.14
CA GLU A 68 20.68 16.51 -3.11
C GLU A 68 19.35 16.86 -2.43
N GLU A 69 18.34 16.00 -2.60
CA GLU A 69 17.03 16.12 -1.96
C GLU A 69 16.70 14.83 -1.19
N PRO A 70 17.32 14.63 -0.01
CA PRO A 70 17.13 13.41 0.75
C PRO A 70 15.76 13.48 1.43
N ALA A 71 14.73 12.97 0.76
CA ALA A 71 13.41 12.78 1.34
C ALA A 71 13.15 11.29 1.55
N ILE A 72 12.67 10.91 2.72
CA ILE A 72 12.22 9.54 2.98
C ILE A 72 10.74 9.60 3.34
N ILE A 73 9.91 8.94 2.54
CA ILE A 73 8.46 8.93 2.73
C ILE A 73 7.99 7.49 2.76
N LEU A 74 7.33 7.09 3.83
CA LEU A 74 6.69 5.78 3.97
C LEU A 74 5.19 5.93 3.78
N ARG A 75 4.61 5.11 2.91
CA ARG A 75 3.16 4.92 2.79
C ARG A 75 2.81 3.50 3.22
N CYS A 76 2.17 3.36 4.38
CA CYS A 76 1.71 2.07 4.88
C CYS A 76 0.48 1.63 4.09
N LEU A 77 0.50 0.43 3.53
CA LEU A 77 -0.61 -0.13 2.75
C LEU A 77 -1.38 -1.20 3.54
N THR A 78 -0.86 -1.58 4.70
CA THR A 78 -1.47 -2.53 5.63
C THR A 78 -1.96 -1.78 6.86
N PRO A 79 -3.16 -2.10 7.37
CA PRO A 79 -3.61 -1.65 8.67
C PRO A 79 -2.59 -1.94 9.76
N ASN A 80 -2.31 -0.94 10.59
CA ASN A 80 -1.37 -1.00 11.69
C ASN A 80 -1.68 0.13 12.69
N GLU A 81 -1.10 0.05 13.88
CA GLU A 81 -1.36 0.98 14.99
C GLU A 81 -0.42 2.19 14.99
N VAL A 82 0.65 2.16 14.19
CA VAL A 82 1.72 3.18 14.23
C VAL A 82 1.41 4.33 13.27
N TYR A 83 1.01 4.00 12.04
CA TYR A 83 0.79 4.96 10.98
C TYR A 83 -0.52 4.73 10.23
N PRO A 84 -1.22 5.80 9.84
CA PRO A 84 -2.47 5.69 9.10
C PRO A 84 -2.28 4.96 7.76
N THR A 85 -3.19 4.03 7.47
CA THR A 85 -3.19 3.26 6.23
C THR A 85 -3.45 4.18 5.04
N ASN A 86 -2.75 3.94 3.93
CA ASN A 86 -2.83 4.67 2.68
C ASN A 86 -2.47 6.15 2.73
N ARG A 87 -1.86 6.63 3.83
CA ARG A 87 -1.33 7.99 3.94
C ARG A 87 0.20 8.00 3.91
N SER A 88 0.76 9.07 3.38
CA SER A 88 2.21 9.30 3.34
C SER A 88 2.68 9.87 4.68
N VAL A 89 3.74 9.29 5.22
CA VAL A 89 4.40 9.72 6.45
C VAL A 89 5.86 10.04 6.14
N SER A 90 6.32 11.21 6.56
CA SER A 90 7.73 11.57 6.40
C SER A 90 8.58 10.86 7.45
N LEU A 91 9.57 10.10 6.99
CA LEU A 91 10.65 9.53 7.79
C LEU A 91 11.99 10.19 7.48
N THR A 92 11.98 11.41 6.93
CA THR A 92 13.16 12.17 6.51
C THR A 92 14.16 12.39 7.67
N HIS A 93 13.69 12.39 8.92
CA HIS A 93 14.57 12.45 10.10
C HIS A 93 15.53 11.24 10.22
N LEU A 94 15.24 10.11 9.55
CA LEU A 94 16.11 8.93 9.49
C LEU A 94 17.18 9.00 8.38
N ASN A 95 17.26 10.10 7.64
CA ASN A 95 18.23 10.29 6.55
C ASN A 95 19.67 10.05 6.99
N CYS A 96 20.08 10.57 8.15
CA CYS A 96 21.45 10.38 8.65
C CYS A 96 21.82 8.90 8.77
N ILE A 97 20.87 8.06 9.20
CA ILE A 97 21.08 6.62 9.32
C ILE A 97 21.28 6.00 7.93
N LEU A 98 20.43 6.36 6.96
CA LEU A 98 20.54 5.87 5.59
C LEU A 98 21.82 6.36 4.91
N LEU A 99 22.20 7.62 5.13
CA LEU A 99 23.33 8.28 4.49
C LEU A 99 24.66 7.78 5.05
N ASP A 100 24.77 7.70 6.38
CA ASP A 100 26.01 7.39 7.09
C ASP A 100 26.22 5.88 7.28
N ARG A 101 25.14 5.14 7.56
CA ARG A 101 25.21 3.71 7.95
C ARG A 101 24.66 2.76 6.88
N GLY A 102 23.99 3.29 5.86
CA GLY A 102 23.48 2.52 4.72
C GLY A 102 22.11 1.90 4.95
N LEU A 103 21.70 1.07 4.00
CA LEU A 103 20.32 0.57 3.91
C LEU A 103 19.93 -0.36 5.06
N VAL A 104 20.83 -1.24 5.51
CA VAL A 104 20.50 -2.25 6.54
C VAL A 104 20.19 -1.63 7.90
N PRO A 105 21.04 -0.76 8.49
CA PRO A 105 20.73 -0.12 9.76
C PRO A 105 19.49 0.78 9.66
N PHE A 106 19.27 1.40 8.51
CA PHE A 106 18.05 2.16 8.26
C PHE A 106 16.80 1.27 8.32
N LEU A 107 16.79 0.12 7.63
CA LEU A 107 15.66 -0.81 7.65
C LEU A 107 15.40 -1.39 9.05
N GLN A 108 16.44 -1.64 9.84
CA GLN A 108 16.30 -2.07 11.24
C GLN A 108 15.60 -1.00 12.09
N GLN A 109 15.93 0.28 11.88
CA GLN A 109 15.26 1.38 12.58
C GLN A 109 13.81 1.51 12.15
N VAL A 110 13.52 1.41 10.85
CA VAL A 110 12.14 1.39 10.35
C VAL A 110 11.35 0.23 10.94
N TRP A 111 11.92 -0.97 11.01
CA TRP A 111 11.31 -2.13 11.67
C TRP A 111 11.00 -1.85 13.14
N GLY A 112 11.95 -1.24 13.86
CA GLY A 112 11.79 -0.88 15.27
C GLY A 112 10.64 0.09 15.54
N LEU A 113 10.30 0.97 14.60
CA LEU A 113 9.13 1.86 14.74
C LEU A 113 7.81 1.10 14.90
N PHE A 114 7.70 -0.10 14.32
CA PHE A 114 6.48 -0.90 14.39
C PHE A 114 6.50 -1.94 15.51
N PHE A 115 7.67 -2.48 15.85
CA PHE A 115 7.77 -3.71 16.65
C PHE A 115 8.70 -3.62 17.86
N ALA A 116 9.43 -2.52 18.08
CA ALA A 116 10.33 -2.41 19.24
C ALA A 116 9.61 -2.09 20.55
N LYS A 117 8.34 -1.67 20.51
CA LYS A 117 7.56 -1.31 21.69
C LYS A 117 6.51 -2.39 21.94
N GLU A 118 6.42 -2.86 23.18
CA GLU A 118 5.26 -3.63 23.64
C GLU A 118 4.02 -2.74 23.46
N MET A 119 3.18 -3.10 22.49
CA MET A 119 1.91 -2.41 22.27
C MET A 119 0.99 -2.77 23.44
N GLY A 120 0.66 -1.78 24.25
CA GLY A 120 -0.33 -1.91 25.32
C GLY A 120 -1.75 -1.96 24.76
N ASP A 121 -2.58 -2.79 25.40
CA ASP A 121 -4.05 -2.86 25.31
C ASP A 121 -4.65 -2.61 23.91
N SER A 122 -4.29 -3.48 22.95
CA SER A 122 -5.07 -3.61 21.71
C SER A 122 -6.30 -4.47 21.99
N ASP A 123 -7.49 -4.00 21.60
CA ASP A 123 -8.73 -4.77 21.68
C ASP A 123 -8.67 -6.09 20.86
N MET A 124 -7.72 -6.18 19.93
CA MET A 124 -7.57 -7.29 18.99
C MET A 124 -6.34 -8.13 19.34
N THR A 125 -6.53 -9.45 19.42
CA THR A 125 -5.43 -10.37 19.74
C THR A 125 -4.34 -10.34 18.65
N ASP A 126 -3.09 -10.60 19.02
CA ASP A 126 -1.98 -10.68 18.06
C ASP A 126 -2.24 -11.71 16.96
N HIS A 127 -2.91 -12.81 17.29
CA HIS A 127 -3.32 -13.81 16.31
C HIS A 127 -4.29 -13.21 15.27
N ASP A 128 -5.31 -12.50 15.72
CA ASP A 128 -6.28 -11.88 14.80
C ASP A 128 -5.61 -10.78 13.97
N ARG A 129 -4.69 -10.02 14.57
CA ARG A 129 -3.92 -8.96 13.88
C ARG A 129 -3.01 -9.55 12.81
N SER A 130 -2.28 -10.62 13.14
CA SER A 130 -1.47 -11.35 12.18
C SER A 130 -2.32 -11.87 11.03
N ARG A 131 -3.46 -12.50 11.34
CA ARG A 131 -4.37 -13.01 10.32
C ARG A 131 -4.95 -11.90 9.44
N LEU A 132 -5.36 -10.77 10.02
CA LEU A 132 -5.88 -9.62 9.29
C LEU A 132 -4.82 -9.02 8.36
N THR A 133 -3.64 -8.70 8.90
CA THR A 133 -2.55 -8.11 8.11
C THR A 133 -2.11 -9.03 6.98
N PHE A 134 -2.04 -10.34 7.27
CA PHE A 134 -1.81 -11.37 6.28
C PHE A 134 -2.87 -11.34 5.16
N ALA A 135 -4.15 -11.49 5.52
CA ALA A 135 -5.25 -11.52 4.54
C ALA A 135 -5.34 -10.22 3.73
N TRP A 136 -5.16 -9.06 4.39
CA TRP A 136 -5.20 -7.74 3.79
C TRP A 136 -4.19 -7.62 2.64
N ASN A 137 -2.96 -8.06 2.85
CA ASN A 137 -1.91 -7.99 1.84
C ASN A 137 -2.19 -8.85 0.60
N ARG A 138 -2.91 -9.96 0.75
CA ARG A 138 -3.28 -10.83 -0.39
C ARG A 138 -4.57 -10.40 -1.07
N ILE A 139 -5.47 -9.74 -0.36
CA ILE A 139 -6.82 -9.41 -0.88
C ILE A 139 -6.86 -7.98 -1.43
N ILE A 140 -6.36 -6.99 -0.67
CA ILE A 140 -6.48 -5.56 -0.98
C ILE A 140 -5.29 -5.09 -1.83
N ASN A 141 -4.08 -5.48 -1.45
CA ASN A 141 -2.85 -4.95 -2.02
C ASN A 141 -2.43 -5.70 -3.29
N ARG A 142 -2.97 -5.30 -4.45
CA ARG A 142 -2.72 -5.98 -5.75
C ARG A 142 -1.23 -6.12 -6.10
N ASP A 143 -0.44 -5.09 -5.83
CA ASP A 143 1.00 -5.08 -6.11
C ASP A 143 1.77 -6.09 -5.24
N PHE A 144 1.25 -6.46 -4.06
CA PHE A 144 1.93 -7.35 -3.13
C PHE A 144 2.30 -8.68 -3.79
N LYS A 145 1.35 -9.32 -4.50
CA LYS A 145 1.58 -10.60 -5.17
C LYS A 145 2.58 -10.51 -6.32
N ARG A 146 2.60 -9.36 -7.01
CA ARG A 146 3.55 -9.11 -8.11
C ARG A 146 4.97 -8.97 -7.56
N PHE A 147 5.16 -8.19 -6.52
CA PHE A 147 6.48 -7.94 -5.96
C PHE A 147 6.95 -9.08 -5.08
N PHE A 148 6.10 -9.71 -4.27
CA PHE A 148 6.48 -10.76 -3.32
C PHE A 148 5.71 -12.06 -3.56
N PRO A 149 5.86 -12.71 -4.73
CA PRO A 149 5.20 -13.99 -5.02
C PRO A 149 5.57 -15.09 -4.00
N GLU A 150 6.79 -15.04 -3.45
CA GLU A 150 7.28 -15.96 -2.42
C GLU A 150 6.54 -15.82 -1.08
N LEU A 151 5.86 -14.68 -0.85
CA LEU A 151 5.16 -14.40 0.40
C LEU A 151 3.66 -14.71 0.33
N VAL A 152 3.09 -15.00 -0.85
CA VAL A 152 1.63 -15.04 -1.04
C VAL A 152 0.92 -16.00 -0.09
N GLY A 153 1.45 -17.21 0.13
CA GLY A 153 0.83 -18.20 1.01
C GLY A 153 -0.62 -18.55 0.62
N ASN A 154 -1.36 -19.18 1.54
CA ASN A 154 -2.75 -19.58 1.33
C ASN A 154 -3.69 -18.83 2.27
N LEU A 155 -4.81 -18.35 1.74
CA LEU A 155 -5.91 -17.80 2.53
C LEU A 155 -6.76 -18.94 3.11
N VAL A 156 -7.37 -18.70 4.27
CA VAL A 156 -8.26 -19.65 4.94
C VAL A 156 -9.70 -19.16 4.93
N PRO A 157 -10.69 -20.06 5.12
CA PRO A 157 -12.09 -19.65 5.23
C PRO A 157 -12.29 -18.56 6.31
N GLY A 158 -13.04 -17.52 5.99
CA GLY A 158 -13.28 -16.36 6.87
C GLY A 158 -12.42 -15.13 6.58
N ASP A 159 -11.31 -15.27 5.85
CA ASP A 159 -10.37 -14.15 5.63
C ASP A 159 -10.99 -13.00 4.84
N TYR A 160 -11.77 -13.32 3.80
CA TYR A 160 -12.49 -12.31 3.02
C TYR A 160 -13.54 -11.57 3.84
N GLN A 161 -14.27 -12.29 4.71
CA GLN A 161 -15.27 -11.69 5.59
C GLN A 161 -14.61 -10.75 6.61
N MET A 162 -13.50 -11.19 7.22
CA MET A 162 -12.72 -10.40 8.17
C MET A 162 -12.19 -9.11 7.53
N VAL A 163 -11.54 -9.19 6.36
CA VAL A 163 -11.04 -8.02 5.65
C VAL A 163 -12.19 -7.08 5.25
N LYS A 164 -13.32 -7.62 4.79
CA LYS A 164 -14.50 -6.83 4.44
C LYS A 164 -15.07 -6.09 5.65
N ALA A 165 -15.22 -6.77 6.79
CA ALA A 165 -15.72 -6.17 8.03
C ALA A 165 -14.78 -5.05 8.51
N TYR A 166 -13.47 -5.31 8.52
CA TYR A 166 -12.47 -4.29 8.89
C TYR A 166 -12.52 -3.08 7.96
N TYR A 167 -12.61 -3.31 6.65
CA TYR A 167 -12.70 -2.24 5.66
C TYR A 167 -13.96 -1.40 5.90
N GLN A 168 -15.13 -2.02 6.10
CA GLN A 168 -16.39 -1.31 6.31
C GLN A 168 -16.38 -0.45 7.59
N ASN A 169 -15.88 -1.00 8.70
CA ASN A 169 -15.82 -0.30 9.98
C ASN A 169 -14.90 0.93 9.94
N ASN A 170 -13.83 0.87 9.16
CA ASN A 170 -12.84 1.97 9.05
C ASN A 170 -13.06 2.91 7.85
N SER A 171 -13.93 2.53 6.90
CA SER A 171 -14.31 3.40 5.77
C SER A 171 -15.40 4.39 6.17
N GLY A 172 -16.23 4.06 7.15
CA GLY A 172 -17.34 4.90 7.62
C GLY A 172 -16.91 6.09 8.48
N THR A 173 -15.70 6.07 9.04
CA THR A 173 -15.20 7.07 10.00
C THR A 173 -14.52 8.30 9.35
N HIS A 174 -14.54 8.41 8.01
CA HIS A 174 -13.89 9.51 7.28
C HIS A 174 -14.82 10.49 6.53
N PHE A 175 -16.14 10.40 6.71
CA PHE A 175 -17.05 11.49 6.35
C PHE A 175 -17.74 12.00 7.61
N GLY A 176 -17.18 13.06 8.18
CA GLY A 176 -17.84 13.80 9.24
C GLY A 176 -19.20 14.30 8.77
N GLU A 177 -20.22 13.92 9.51
CA GLU A 177 -21.53 14.56 9.52
C GLU A 177 -21.33 16.04 9.83
N THR A 178 -21.42 16.92 8.83
CA THR A 178 -21.75 18.32 9.08
C THR A 178 -23.24 18.37 9.41
N ASN A 179 -23.57 18.07 10.66
CA ASN A 179 -24.84 18.49 11.24
C ASN A 179 -24.86 20.03 11.25
N GLY A 180 -25.64 20.60 10.34
CA GLY A 180 -25.90 22.02 10.26
C GLY A 180 -26.55 22.50 11.55
N HIS A 181 -25.80 23.28 12.33
CA HIS A 181 -26.37 24.28 13.20
C HIS A 181 -25.62 25.59 12.94
N GLU A 182 -26.26 26.46 12.17
CA GLU A 182 -25.90 27.86 12.03
C GLU A 182 -25.86 28.53 13.41
N LYS A 183 -24.71 29.11 13.77
CA LYS A 183 -24.65 30.32 14.59
C LYS A 183 -23.50 31.19 14.11
N GLN A 184 -23.88 32.35 13.56
CA GLN A 184 -23.00 33.48 13.25
C GLN A 184 -22.23 33.92 14.50
N VAL A 185 -20.91 34.08 14.38
CA VAL A 185 -20.15 35.17 15.02
C VAL A 185 -19.04 35.62 14.06
N SER A 186 -18.95 36.93 13.89
CA SER A 186 -18.13 37.71 12.97
C SER A 186 -16.73 38.08 13.52
N HIS A 187 -15.76 38.23 12.59
CA HIS A 187 -14.50 39.01 12.63
C HIS A 187 -13.48 38.66 13.75
N ASP A 188 -12.15 38.60 13.57
CA ASP A 188 -11.27 39.06 12.49
C ASP A 188 -9.85 38.45 12.63
N CYS A 189 -9.04 38.62 11.57
CA CYS A 189 -7.56 38.59 11.49
C CYS A 189 -6.81 37.28 11.13
N SER A 190 -6.32 37.31 9.88
CA SER A 190 -4.92 37.14 9.48
C SER A 190 -4.45 35.77 8.98
N THR A 191 -4.66 35.59 7.67
CA THR A 191 -3.74 35.01 6.66
C THR A 191 -2.63 34.07 7.15
N ASN A 192 -2.82 32.77 6.91
CA ASN A 192 -1.82 31.90 6.29
C ASN A 192 -2.54 30.70 5.65
N SER A 193 -3.01 30.94 4.43
CA SER A 193 -3.51 29.90 3.53
C SER A 193 -2.31 29.14 2.97
N LEU A 194 -1.99 27.99 3.57
CA LEU A 194 -1.24 26.92 2.90
C LEU A 194 -2.24 25.82 2.55
N ILE A 195 -2.80 26.00 1.36
CA ILE A 195 -3.59 25.03 0.60
C ILE A 195 -2.73 23.77 0.44
N ALA A 196 -3.13 22.67 1.09
CA ALA A 196 -2.65 21.35 0.74
C ALA A 196 -3.49 20.84 -0.45
N CYS A 197 -2.82 20.62 -1.58
CA CYS A 197 -3.44 20.12 -2.80
C CYS A 197 -3.87 18.66 -2.64
N ASP A 198 -5.17 18.43 -2.50
CA ASP A 198 -5.82 17.16 -2.85
C ASP A 198 -5.90 17.07 -4.39
N ASP A 199 -4.94 16.40 -5.02
CA ASP A 199 -5.11 15.94 -6.41
C ASP A 199 -5.79 14.57 -6.40
N GLY A 200 -7.12 14.61 -6.38
CA GLY A 200 -7.98 13.49 -6.72
C GLY A 200 -7.88 13.19 -8.22
N TYR A 201 -7.07 12.20 -8.60
CA TYR A 201 -7.25 11.56 -9.90
C TYR A 201 -8.57 10.78 -9.89
N HIS A 202 -9.62 11.40 -10.40
CA HIS A 202 -10.85 10.74 -10.81
C HIS A 202 -10.54 9.64 -11.83
N THR A 203 -10.48 8.40 -11.37
CA THR A 203 -10.81 7.24 -12.20
C THR A 203 -12.28 7.34 -12.57
N GLY A 204 -12.56 7.53 -13.85
CA GLY A 204 -13.91 7.54 -14.40
C GLY A 204 -14.66 6.26 -14.04
N ASN A 205 -15.80 6.42 -13.37
CA ASN A 205 -16.80 5.38 -13.32
C ASN A 205 -17.54 5.34 -14.66
N PRO A 206 -17.78 4.15 -15.25
CA PRO A 206 -18.57 4.05 -16.47
C PRO A 206 -20.03 4.40 -16.18
N LEU A 207 -20.53 5.41 -16.89
CA LEU A 207 -21.95 5.79 -16.92
C LEU A 207 -22.77 4.64 -17.55
N LEU A 208 -23.66 4.05 -16.77
CA LEU A 208 -24.74 3.19 -17.25
C LEU A 208 -25.71 4.03 -18.10
N LYS A 209 -25.51 4.02 -19.42
CA LYS A 209 -26.45 4.62 -20.38
C LYS A 209 -27.65 3.70 -20.53
N ARG A 210 -28.72 3.99 -19.76
CA ARG A 210 -30.08 3.55 -20.07
C ARG A 210 -30.52 4.24 -21.37
N THR A 211 -30.68 3.48 -22.44
CA THR A 211 -31.41 3.94 -23.63
C THR A 211 -32.81 3.33 -23.57
N SER A 212 -33.79 4.17 -23.25
CA SER A 212 -35.18 3.98 -23.64
C SER A 212 -35.37 4.74 -24.93
N ASP A 213 -35.74 4.06 -26.02
CA ASP A 213 -36.52 4.67 -27.09
C ASP A 213 -37.43 3.61 -27.70
N ALA A 214 -38.72 3.93 -27.66
CA ALA A 214 -39.77 3.27 -28.41
C ALA A 214 -39.75 3.81 -29.85
N GLY A 215 -39.99 2.95 -30.84
CA GLY A 215 -40.07 3.38 -32.24
C GLY A 215 -40.13 2.23 -33.22
N THR A 216 -41.34 1.72 -33.42
CA THR A 216 -41.84 0.71 -34.34
C THR A 216 -41.37 0.88 -35.81
N SER A 217 -40.95 -0.20 -36.47
CA SER A 217 -41.55 -0.69 -37.75
C SER A 217 -40.75 -1.87 -38.34
N GLU A 218 -41.53 -2.78 -38.90
CA GLU A 218 -41.27 -4.08 -39.54
C GLU A 218 -40.23 -4.07 -40.67
N MET A 219 -39.55 -5.19 -40.93
CA MET A 219 -39.90 -6.14 -42.01
C MET A 219 -38.93 -7.33 -42.09
N GLU A 220 -39.48 -8.45 -42.54
CA GLU A 220 -38.96 -9.81 -42.64
C GLU A 220 -37.65 -9.99 -43.45
N HIS A 221 -36.83 -10.98 -43.08
CA HIS A 221 -36.58 -12.16 -43.94
C HIS A 221 -35.75 -13.25 -43.23
N THR A 222 -36.38 -14.42 -43.11
CA THR A 222 -35.89 -15.80 -43.32
C THR A 222 -34.53 -15.94 -44.03
N GLU A 223 -33.71 -16.98 -43.92
CA GLU A 223 -33.61 -18.24 -43.17
C GLU A 223 -32.25 -18.84 -43.61
N HIS A 224 -31.79 -19.90 -42.92
CA HIS A 224 -30.81 -20.91 -43.37
C HIS A 224 -29.32 -20.56 -43.43
N ARG A 225 -28.36 -21.49 -43.34
CA ARG A 225 -28.19 -22.84 -42.77
C ARG A 225 -26.78 -23.27 -43.24
N ARG A 226 -26.03 -23.95 -42.37
CA ARG A 226 -24.97 -24.96 -42.63
C ARG A 226 -23.49 -24.56 -42.53
N LYS A 227 -22.90 -25.19 -41.50
CA LYS A 227 -21.58 -25.81 -41.38
C LYS A 227 -21.02 -26.45 -42.67
N ARG A 228 -19.72 -26.29 -42.91
CA ARG A 228 -18.70 -27.29 -43.38
C ARG A 228 -17.34 -26.76 -42.87
N VAL A 229 -16.58 -27.39 -41.96
CA VAL A 229 -15.82 -28.66 -41.98
C VAL A 229 -14.83 -28.79 -43.13
N ARG A 230 -13.53 -28.68 -42.74
CA ARG A 230 -12.28 -29.32 -43.19
C ARG A 230 -12.01 -29.47 -44.70
N LYS A 231 -10.84 -28.98 -45.12
CA LYS A 231 -9.65 -29.84 -45.27
C LYS A 231 -8.38 -29.04 -44.99
#